data_AF-A0A960YNR3-F1
#
_entry.id   AF-A0A960YNR3-F1
#
_cell.length_a   1.000
_cell.length_b   1.000
_cell.length_c   1.000
_cell.angle_alpha   90.00
_cell.angle_beta   90.00
_cell.angle_gamma   90.00
#
_symmetry.space_group_name_H-M   'P 1'
#
loop_
_entity.id
_entity.type
_entity.pdbx_description
1 polymer ?
#
loop_
_entity_poly.entity_id
_entity_poly.type
_entity_poly.pdbx_seq_one_letter_code
_entity_poly.pdbx_strand_id
1 'polypeptide(L)'
;MEPVARNIMRKAGKRGLTGLLALFLIGGFTSCTSSEDPNLVWLLGLEDGSSTTTTGSGDIAEIPFNYEISNIEQGTGDFVFETNKSLPVQILVEDPAGGVEGTRVLILNGDGQRVLFRAVTDENGNASGAITVNRDEKHAVLEVAYNGERIRIDIDIEKVQEANITLVVRVRAESEIIADADGDGIPDEEDDYPDDPARATMVRVPAEGYYRVAYEDLYPRRGDADFNDYVVQVYHEQDLNANGKLVEMRSFYSHIAKGAGYNHTLHLVLPDGVDGTATLVHRGEDGAELDSSDLTITGGQAIQLMGRSDTTLSSSNTARNQSFSPGQSAELTFLASNPVALQDLGKAPYDLFIKVLNTGHEIHFAGKYYKENGADRYIDDAGFPWALMVPDYWQWPYERENIHDGYPEFDDWYLSAGQTAQNWYDSAVSDYVFPAN
;
A
#
# COMPACT_ATOMS: atom_id res chain seq x y z
N MET A 1 -57.60 -15.68 -26.05
CA MET A 1 -58.10 -17.01 -25.66
C MET A 1 -57.07 -17.62 -24.73
N GLU A 2 -57.43 -17.84 -23.47
CA GLU A 2 -56.88 -18.95 -22.67
C GLU A 2 -57.51 -20.28 -23.16
N PRO A 3 -57.15 -21.48 -22.65
CA PRO A 3 -56.31 -21.85 -21.48
C PRO A 3 -55.08 -22.73 -21.90
N VAL A 4 -54.35 -23.55 -21.12
CA VAL A 4 -54.59 -24.31 -19.87
C VAL A 4 -53.28 -24.53 -19.09
N ALA A 5 -53.32 -24.45 -17.75
CA ALA A 5 -52.22 -24.80 -16.84
C ALA A 5 -52.29 -26.26 -16.33
N ARG A 6 -51.19 -26.80 -15.75
CA ARG A 6 -51.21 -28.05 -14.98
C ARG A 6 -50.47 -27.97 -13.63
N ASN A 7 -51.06 -28.68 -12.67
CA ASN A 7 -50.71 -28.87 -11.26
C ASN A 7 -50.87 -30.41 -10.99
N ILE A 8 -50.71 -31.06 -9.83
CA ILE A 8 -50.70 -30.70 -8.41
C ILE A 8 -49.78 -31.67 -7.64
N MET A 9 -49.36 -31.29 -6.42
CA MET A 9 -48.76 -32.11 -5.34
C MET A 9 -47.22 -32.14 -5.30
N ARG A 10 -46.52 -31.88 -4.18
CA ARG A 10 -46.86 -31.68 -2.74
C ARG A 10 -47.31 -32.93 -1.95
N LYS A 11 -46.38 -33.53 -1.19
CA LYS A 11 -46.66 -34.20 0.10
C LYS A 11 -45.42 -34.25 0.99
N ALA A 12 -45.62 -34.39 2.30
CA ALA A 12 -44.55 -34.38 3.32
C ALA A 12 -44.63 -35.62 4.23
N GLY A 13 -43.54 -35.93 4.93
CA GLY A 13 -43.42 -36.99 5.94
C GLY A 13 -42.61 -36.53 7.15
N LYS A 14 -42.92 -37.05 8.35
CA LYS A 14 -42.32 -36.67 9.66
C LYS A 14 -41.72 -37.91 10.37
N ARG A 15 -40.93 -37.65 11.44
CA ARG A 15 -40.31 -38.59 12.41
C ARG A 15 -38.99 -39.21 11.92
N GLY A 16 -37.91 -39.35 12.70
CA GLY A 16 -37.58 -38.78 14.03
C GLY A 16 -37.83 -39.70 15.25
N LEU A 17 -36.76 -40.22 15.86
CA LEU A 17 -36.66 -40.60 17.29
C LEU A 17 -35.19 -40.81 17.76
N THR A 18 -35.01 -41.03 19.06
CA THR A 18 -33.78 -40.93 19.89
C THR A 18 -33.04 -42.25 20.17
N GLY A 19 -31.80 -42.16 20.69
CA GLY A 19 -31.02 -43.24 21.36
C GLY A 19 -29.51 -43.12 21.06
N LEU A 20 -28.57 -42.74 21.94
CA LEU A 20 -28.27 -42.93 23.38
C LEU A 20 -27.26 -44.07 23.67
N LEU A 21 -26.09 -43.67 24.17
CA LEU A 21 -25.01 -44.40 24.89
C LEU A 21 -24.59 -45.83 24.47
N ALA A 22 -23.28 -45.98 24.24
CA ALA A 22 -22.52 -47.16 24.67
C ALA A 22 -21.10 -46.75 25.10
N LEU A 23 -20.62 -47.29 26.21
CA LEU A 23 -19.27 -47.08 26.78
C LEU A 23 -18.44 -48.34 26.55
N PHE A 24 -17.14 -48.21 26.22
CA PHE A 24 -16.20 -49.34 26.28
C PHE A 24 -14.83 -48.88 26.76
N LEU A 25 -14.23 -49.64 27.70
CA LEU A 25 -13.02 -49.26 28.42
C LEU A 25 -12.21 -50.52 28.77
N ILE A 26 -11.23 -50.84 27.92
CA ILE A 26 -10.19 -51.88 28.11
C ILE A 26 -8.95 -51.35 27.34
N GLY A 27 -7.71 -51.40 27.83
CA GLY A 27 -7.19 -51.97 29.07
C GLY A 27 -5.97 -52.87 28.81
N GLY A 28 -4.78 -52.27 28.67
CA GLY A 28 -3.53 -52.99 28.42
C GLY A 28 -2.30 -52.15 28.77
N PHE A 29 -1.26 -52.79 29.31
CA PHE A 29 -0.02 -52.17 29.81
C PHE A 29 1.23 -52.82 29.18
N THR A 30 2.39 -52.18 29.38
CA THR A 30 3.75 -52.57 28.95
C THR A 30 4.05 -52.34 27.44
N SER A 31 5.24 -51.88 27.02
CA SER A 31 6.44 -51.48 27.77
C SER A 31 7.17 -50.31 27.08
N CYS A 32 8.07 -49.63 27.78
CA CYS A 32 8.72 -48.39 27.33
C CYS A 32 9.91 -48.60 26.38
N THR A 33 10.08 -47.67 25.44
CA THR A 33 11.40 -47.19 24.94
C THR A 33 11.32 -45.67 24.77
N SER A 34 12.44 -44.98 25.01
CA SER A 34 12.49 -43.52 25.24
C SER A 34 13.01 -42.70 24.06
N SER A 35 12.39 -41.55 23.83
CA SER A 35 13.07 -40.30 23.45
C SER A 35 12.24 -39.13 23.97
N GLU A 36 12.82 -38.32 24.85
CA GLU A 36 12.17 -37.12 25.41
C GLU A 36 12.43 -35.93 24.49
N ASP A 37 11.42 -35.08 24.31
CA ASP A 37 11.50 -33.81 23.57
C ASP A 37 11.24 -32.66 24.58
N PRO A 38 12.24 -31.84 24.95
CA PRO A 38 12.25 -31.14 26.24
C PRO A 38 11.50 -29.79 26.29
N ASN A 39 10.78 -29.38 25.23
CA ASN A 39 10.36 -27.98 25.04
C ASN A 39 8.88 -27.64 25.36
N LEU A 40 8.16 -28.42 26.18
CA LEU A 40 6.72 -28.23 26.44
C LEU A 40 6.29 -28.22 27.92
N VAL A 41 7.15 -27.78 28.86
CA VAL A 41 6.88 -27.86 30.32
C VAL A 41 6.79 -26.47 31.00
N TRP A 42 5.92 -25.60 30.48
CA TRP A 42 5.63 -24.27 31.07
C TRP A 42 4.12 -23.96 31.18
N LEU A 43 3.27 -24.46 30.27
CA LEU A 43 1.88 -24.00 30.10
C LEU A 43 0.85 -24.45 31.17
N LEU A 44 1.26 -24.70 32.42
CA LEU A 44 0.37 -25.05 33.54
C LEU A 44 0.93 -24.50 34.88
N GLY A 45 0.34 -23.45 35.45
CA GLY A 45 0.82 -22.93 36.74
C GLY A 45 0.26 -21.60 37.27
N LEU A 46 -1.04 -21.30 37.13
CA LEU A 46 -1.67 -20.17 37.84
C LEU A 46 -2.98 -20.58 38.51
N GLU A 47 -2.88 -21.22 39.68
CA GLU A 47 -3.95 -21.25 40.67
C GLU A 47 -3.35 -21.40 42.10
N ASP A 48 -4.02 -20.81 43.09
CA ASP A 48 -3.63 -20.65 44.51
C ASP A 48 -2.30 -19.94 44.84
N GLY A 49 -2.40 -18.90 45.68
CA GLY A 49 -1.27 -18.10 46.14
C GLY A 49 -0.78 -18.45 47.54
N SER A 50 0.54 -18.31 47.77
CA SER A 50 1.15 -18.35 49.11
C SER A 50 2.32 -17.38 49.19
N SER A 51 2.27 -16.45 50.15
CA SER A 51 3.35 -15.49 50.38
C SER A 51 4.55 -16.15 51.07
N THR A 52 5.70 -16.20 50.39
CA THR A 52 6.97 -16.60 51.02
C THR A 52 8.12 -15.73 50.51
N THR A 53 8.67 -14.89 51.37
CA THR A 53 9.84 -14.07 51.06
C THR A 53 11.13 -14.87 51.21
N THR A 54 11.81 -15.12 50.09
CA THR A 54 13.19 -15.64 50.08
C THR A 54 14.07 -14.73 49.24
N THR A 55 15.01 -14.05 49.88
CA THR A 55 16.06 -13.27 49.23
C THR A 55 17.05 -14.20 48.53
N GLY A 56 16.76 -14.55 47.28
CA GLY A 56 17.69 -15.24 46.40
C GLY A 56 18.49 -14.22 45.59
N SER A 57 19.81 -14.21 45.75
CA SER A 57 20.72 -13.55 44.80
C SER A 57 20.83 -14.44 43.57
N GLY A 58 19.80 -14.43 42.72
CA GLY A 58 19.90 -15.00 41.38
C GLY A 58 20.64 -14.03 40.48
N ASP A 59 21.68 -14.49 39.80
CA ASP A 59 22.30 -13.72 38.72
C ASP A 59 21.21 -13.39 37.69
N ILE A 60 21.00 -12.10 37.43
CA ILE A 60 20.15 -11.69 36.32
C ILE A 60 20.93 -12.06 35.07
N ALA A 61 20.59 -13.19 34.46
CA ALA A 61 20.94 -13.42 33.07
C ALA A 61 20.33 -12.26 32.27
N GLU A 62 21.19 -11.38 31.77
CA GLU A 62 20.81 -10.41 30.77
C GLU A 62 20.14 -11.19 29.63
N ILE A 63 18.91 -10.80 29.31
CA ILE A 63 18.30 -11.16 28.03
C ILE A 63 18.61 -9.94 27.15
N PRO A 64 19.74 -9.92 26.43
CA PRO A 64 19.93 -8.92 25.39
C PRO A 64 18.80 -9.08 24.37
N PHE A 65 18.45 -7.98 23.70
CA PHE A 65 17.37 -7.89 22.71
C PHE A 65 17.23 -9.15 21.85
N ASN A 66 16.07 -9.79 21.94
CA ASN A 66 15.77 -11.02 21.23
C ASN A 66 14.45 -10.85 20.47
N TYR A 67 14.44 -11.19 19.18
CA TYR A 67 13.30 -10.96 18.31
C TYR A 67 12.82 -12.27 17.70
N GLU A 68 11.51 -12.37 17.46
CA GLU A 68 10.89 -13.52 16.82
C GLU A 68 10.02 -13.05 15.65
N ILE A 69 10.58 -13.16 14.43
CA ILE A 69 9.82 -13.00 13.20
C ILE A 69 8.87 -14.19 13.10
N SER A 70 7.63 -13.99 13.51
CA SER A 70 6.54 -14.98 13.39
C SER A 70 5.56 -14.50 12.32
N ASN A 71 5.22 -15.41 11.40
CA ASN A 71 4.23 -15.19 10.34
C ASN A 71 4.54 -14.02 9.37
N ILE A 72 5.64 -14.14 8.61
CA ILE A 72 5.64 -13.61 7.23
C ILE A 72 4.77 -14.55 6.40
N GLU A 73 3.45 -14.31 6.39
CA GLU A 73 2.56 -14.97 5.44
C GLU A 73 2.78 -14.43 4.01
N GLN A 74 2.17 -15.05 3.01
CA GLN A 74 2.38 -14.70 1.59
C GLN A 74 1.04 -14.55 0.88
N GLY A 75 0.53 -13.31 0.83
CA GLY A 75 -0.70 -12.94 0.14
C GLY A 75 -0.52 -12.95 -1.38
N THR A 76 -1.48 -13.57 -2.09
CA THR A 76 -1.49 -13.72 -3.55
C THR A 76 -2.27 -12.58 -4.21
N GLY A 77 -1.79 -11.34 -4.00
CA GLY A 77 -2.56 -10.14 -4.32
C GLY A 77 -3.01 -10.02 -5.77
N ASP A 78 -4.18 -9.40 -5.97
CA ASP A 78 -4.72 -9.17 -7.30
C ASP A 78 -3.79 -8.24 -8.10
N PHE A 79 -3.43 -8.65 -9.31
CA PHE A 79 -2.47 -7.93 -10.15
C PHE A 79 -3.15 -6.76 -10.86
N VAL A 80 -2.78 -5.55 -10.45
CA VAL A 80 -3.43 -4.28 -10.84
C VAL A 80 -2.57 -3.37 -11.72
N PHE A 81 -1.52 -3.91 -12.34
CA PHE A 81 -0.60 -3.19 -13.25
C PHE A 81 0.16 -2.00 -12.62
N GLU A 82 0.21 -1.97 -11.29
CA GLU A 82 1.11 -1.12 -10.51
C GLU A 82 2.49 -1.79 -10.38
N THR A 83 3.59 -1.10 -10.72
CA THR A 83 4.95 -1.59 -10.46
C THR A 83 5.40 -1.39 -9.01
N ASN A 84 4.51 -0.98 -8.11
CA ASN A 84 4.74 -0.96 -6.67
C ASN A 84 4.04 -2.15 -5.97
N LYS A 85 4.35 -2.31 -4.67
CA LYS A 85 3.67 -3.18 -3.72
C LYS A 85 3.48 -2.41 -2.43
N SER A 86 2.29 -2.50 -1.86
CA SER A 86 1.96 -1.91 -0.56
C SER A 86 1.72 -3.04 0.42
N LEU A 87 2.51 -3.09 1.50
CA LEU A 87 2.59 -4.20 2.42
C LEU A 87 2.05 -3.72 3.78
N PRO A 88 0.89 -4.23 4.25
CA PRO A 88 0.41 -3.97 5.59
C PRO A 88 1.41 -4.48 6.64
N VAL A 89 1.61 -3.73 7.72
CA VAL A 89 2.56 -4.08 8.79
C VAL A 89 1.86 -4.08 10.15
N GLN A 90 2.18 -5.07 10.98
CA GLN A 90 1.67 -5.22 12.35
C GLN A 90 2.84 -5.62 13.26
N ILE A 91 3.31 -4.67 14.06
CA ILE A 91 4.47 -4.84 14.94
C ILE A 91 3.95 -4.88 16.37
N LEU A 92 4.21 -5.98 17.06
CA LEU A 92 3.95 -6.17 18.48
C LEU A 92 5.29 -6.11 19.23
N VAL A 93 5.43 -5.17 20.15
CA VAL A 93 6.60 -5.04 21.02
C VAL A 93 6.20 -5.43 22.45
N GLU A 94 6.85 -6.47 22.97
CA GLU A 94 6.62 -7.01 24.31
C GLU A 94 7.87 -6.91 25.19
N ASP A 95 7.67 -6.79 26.49
CA ASP A 95 8.66 -7.13 27.52
C ASP A 95 8.18 -8.39 28.29
N PRO A 96 8.91 -8.88 29.31
CA PRO A 96 8.47 -10.01 30.13
C PRO A 96 7.20 -9.79 30.99
N ALA A 97 6.62 -8.59 31.01
CA ALA A 97 5.39 -8.25 31.75
C ALA A 97 4.18 -8.03 30.82
N GLY A 98 4.37 -7.60 29.57
CA GLY A 98 3.30 -7.50 28.57
C GLY A 98 3.71 -6.73 27.31
N GLY A 99 2.71 -6.24 26.55
CA GLY A 99 2.93 -5.26 25.49
C GLY A 99 3.41 -3.91 26.05
N VAL A 100 4.23 -3.19 25.29
CA VAL A 100 4.96 -2.01 25.79
C VAL A 100 4.55 -0.75 25.05
N GLU A 101 3.73 0.09 25.70
CA GLU A 101 3.28 1.39 25.18
C GLU A 101 4.42 2.37 24.90
N GLY A 102 4.26 3.25 23.90
CA GLY A 102 5.21 4.33 23.60
C GLY A 102 6.53 3.86 22.96
N THR A 103 6.68 2.58 22.66
CA THR A 103 7.89 2.04 22.02
C THR A 103 7.91 2.38 20.54
N ARG A 104 8.98 3.02 20.07
CA ARG A 104 9.09 3.57 18.71
C ARG A 104 9.52 2.51 17.70
N VAL A 105 8.67 2.26 16.71
CA VAL A 105 8.94 1.37 15.57
C VAL A 105 9.20 2.19 14.31
N LEU A 106 10.18 1.76 13.50
CA LEU A 106 10.62 2.45 12.29
C LEU A 106 10.98 1.41 11.22
N ILE A 107 10.35 1.45 10.05
CA ILE A 107 10.75 0.63 8.89
C ILE A 107 11.47 1.53 7.89
N LEU A 108 12.65 1.08 7.45
CA LEU A 108 13.51 1.70 6.46
C LEU A 108 13.56 0.85 5.17
N ASN A 109 13.99 1.46 4.06
CA ASN A 109 14.39 0.72 2.87
C ASN A 109 15.57 -0.24 3.15
N GLY A 110 15.87 -1.17 2.23
CA GLY A 110 16.93 -2.16 2.38
C GLY A 110 18.34 -1.59 2.62
N ASP A 111 18.60 -0.35 2.19
CA ASP A 111 19.89 0.33 2.44
C ASP A 111 19.96 0.98 3.85
N GLY A 112 18.86 0.99 4.60
CA GLY A 112 18.76 1.54 5.94
C GLY A 112 18.83 3.07 6.01
N GLN A 113 18.42 3.78 4.95
CA GLN A 113 18.54 5.25 4.81
C GLN A 113 17.21 5.99 4.74
N ARG A 114 16.15 5.36 4.23
CA ARG A 114 14.89 6.01 3.81
C ARG A 114 13.71 5.48 4.61
N VAL A 115 13.00 6.35 5.32
CA VAL A 115 11.78 6.00 6.09
C VAL A 115 10.68 5.50 5.15
N LEU A 116 10.06 4.37 5.51
CA LEU A 116 8.88 3.80 4.83
C LEU A 116 7.63 3.79 5.73
N PHE A 117 7.82 3.65 7.05
CA PHE A 117 6.78 3.72 8.07
C PHE A 117 7.40 4.04 9.43
N ARG A 118 6.70 4.80 10.28
CA ARG A 118 7.06 5.08 11.67
C ARG A 118 5.80 5.15 12.52
N ALA A 119 5.88 4.67 13.76
CA ALA A 119 4.85 4.85 14.78
C ALA A 119 5.39 4.61 16.20
N VAL A 120 4.67 5.05 17.21
CA VAL A 120 4.72 4.49 18.57
C VAL A 120 3.72 3.34 18.71
N THR A 121 3.90 2.52 19.73
CA THR A 121 3.04 1.38 20.08
C THR A 121 1.96 1.75 21.09
N ASP A 122 0.79 1.11 20.99
CA ASP A 122 -0.37 1.32 21.86
C ASP A 122 -0.22 0.69 23.27
N GLU A 123 -1.23 0.86 24.13
CA GLU A 123 -1.29 0.29 25.50
C GLU A 123 -1.10 -1.24 25.55
N ASN A 124 -1.22 -1.94 24.42
CA ASN A 124 -1.05 -3.38 24.25
C ASN A 124 0.22 -3.74 23.46
N GLY A 125 1.11 -2.79 23.20
CA GLY A 125 2.38 -2.96 22.48
C GLY A 125 2.28 -2.99 20.95
N ASN A 126 1.14 -2.60 20.35
CA ASN A 126 0.91 -2.75 18.91
C ASN A 126 1.15 -1.43 18.15
N ALA A 127 1.83 -1.53 17.02
CA ALA A 127 1.91 -0.48 16.01
C ALA A 127 1.56 -1.08 14.64
N SER A 128 0.71 -0.40 13.86
CA SER A 128 0.20 -0.93 12.60
C SER A 128 0.05 0.14 11.53
N GLY A 129 0.28 -0.24 10.27
CA GLY A 129 0.17 0.66 9.11
C GLY A 129 0.43 -0.09 7.81
N ALA A 130 1.02 0.60 6.82
CA ALA A 130 1.50 -0.02 5.59
C ALA A 130 2.77 0.68 5.09
N ILE A 131 3.66 -0.08 4.45
CA ILE A 131 4.81 0.46 3.69
C ILE A 131 4.52 0.33 2.19
N THR A 132 4.95 1.30 1.38
CA THR A 132 4.86 1.21 -0.09
C THR A 132 6.25 1.30 -0.71
N VAL A 133 6.56 0.33 -1.56
CA VAL A 133 7.89 0.12 -2.18
C VAL A 133 7.71 -0.34 -3.63
N ASN A 134 8.74 -0.23 -4.46
CA ASN A 134 8.73 -0.77 -5.82
C ASN A 134 8.73 -2.31 -5.78
N ARG A 135 8.28 -2.99 -6.85
CA ARG A 135 8.17 -4.46 -6.85
C ARG A 135 9.52 -5.17 -6.74
N ASP A 136 10.55 -4.59 -7.34
CA ASP A 136 11.92 -5.10 -7.42
C ASP A 136 12.73 -4.95 -6.12
N GLU A 137 12.32 -4.08 -5.19
CA GLU A 137 12.97 -3.91 -3.88
C GLU A 137 12.75 -5.16 -3.01
N LYS A 138 13.84 -5.82 -2.61
CA LYS A 138 13.82 -7.15 -1.95
C LYS A 138 13.99 -7.12 -0.43
N HIS A 139 14.44 -6.00 0.11
CA HIS A 139 14.80 -5.88 1.52
C HIS A 139 14.23 -4.58 2.13
N ALA A 140 13.85 -4.67 3.40
CA ALA A 140 13.53 -3.55 4.27
C ALA A 140 14.18 -3.80 5.64
N VAL A 141 14.38 -2.75 6.45
CA VAL A 141 15.00 -2.86 7.78
C VAL A 141 14.06 -2.31 8.84
N LEU A 142 13.61 -3.13 9.78
CA LEU A 142 12.92 -2.65 10.98
C LEU A 142 13.97 -2.22 12.01
N GLU A 143 13.84 -1.01 12.54
CA GLU A 143 14.49 -0.55 13.76
C GLU A 143 13.45 -0.29 14.87
N VAL A 144 13.53 -1.06 15.96
CA VAL A 144 12.77 -0.77 17.19
C VAL A 144 13.70 -0.10 18.19
N ALA A 145 13.26 1.03 18.76
CA ALA A 145 13.97 1.72 19.83
C ALA A 145 13.14 1.68 21.12
N TYR A 146 13.77 1.24 22.21
CA TYR A 146 13.17 1.14 23.54
C TYR A 146 14.15 1.64 24.60
N ASN A 147 13.75 2.66 25.37
CA ASN A 147 14.57 3.30 26.41
C ASN A 147 16.00 3.67 25.93
N GLY A 148 16.14 4.28 24.75
CA GLY A 148 17.42 4.71 24.17
C GLY A 148 18.21 3.62 23.44
N GLU A 149 18.02 2.34 23.79
CA GLU A 149 18.61 1.21 23.08
C GLU A 149 17.83 0.87 21.78
N ARG A 150 18.53 0.34 20.78
CA ARG A 150 18.00 0.09 19.42
C ARG A 150 18.34 -1.32 18.94
N ILE A 151 17.36 -2.02 18.36
CA ILE A 151 17.59 -3.25 17.57
C ILE A 151 17.25 -3.00 16.10
N ARG A 152 18.10 -3.48 15.19
CA ARG A 152 17.82 -3.56 13.73
C ARG A 152 17.60 -5.01 13.30
N ILE A 153 16.63 -5.21 12.41
CA ILE A 153 16.18 -6.50 11.90
C ILE A 153 16.00 -6.37 10.38
N ASP A 154 16.76 -7.16 9.60
CA ASP A 154 16.60 -7.24 8.15
C ASP A 154 15.37 -8.09 7.79
N ILE A 155 14.52 -7.58 6.88
CA ILE A 155 13.28 -8.22 6.43
C ILE A 155 13.41 -8.56 4.94
N ASP A 156 13.20 -9.84 4.60
CA ASP A 156 13.03 -10.28 3.20
C ASP A 156 11.60 -9.98 2.73
N ILE A 157 11.48 -9.10 1.74
CA ILE A 157 10.24 -8.71 1.08
C ILE A 157 10.22 -9.10 -0.41
N GLU A 158 11.10 -9.99 -0.87
CA GLU A 158 11.10 -10.51 -2.25
C GLU A 158 9.77 -11.20 -2.59
N LYS A 159 9.18 -11.91 -1.62
CA LYS A 159 7.99 -12.75 -1.80
C LYS A 159 6.74 -12.23 -1.09
N VAL A 160 6.83 -11.11 -0.39
CA VAL A 160 5.69 -10.46 0.25
C VAL A 160 5.02 -9.57 -0.79
N GLN A 161 3.89 -10.00 -1.34
CA GLN A 161 3.12 -9.17 -2.30
C GLN A 161 1.98 -8.41 -1.64
N GLU A 162 1.20 -9.03 -0.73
CA GLU A 162 0.09 -8.39 0.01
C GLU A 162 -0.14 -8.93 1.44
N ALA A 163 0.83 -9.62 2.06
CA ALA A 163 0.62 -10.13 3.41
C ALA A 163 0.79 -9.05 4.49
N ASN A 164 0.09 -9.22 5.61
CA ASN A 164 0.46 -8.58 6.88
C ASN A 164 1.87 -9.06 7.27
N ILE A 165 2.82 -8.16 7.37
CA ILE A 165 4.11 -8.44 8.00
C ILE A 165 3.89 -8.37 9.51
N THR A 166 3.73 -9.52 10.16
CA THR A 166 3.67 -9.63 11.62
C THR A 166 5.09 -9.75 12.20
N LEU A 167 5.40 -8.96 13.23
CA LEU A 167 6.71 -8.95 13.88
C LEU A 167 6.55 -8.88 15.40
N VAL A 168 7.13 -9.83 16.13
CA VAL A 168 7.14 -9.84 17.60
C VAL A 168 8.54 -9.55 18.09
N VAL A 169 8.76 -8.38 18.67
CA VAL A 169 10.06 -7.92 19.15
C VAL A 169 10.06 -7.90 20.67
N ARG A 170 10.99 -8.61 21.32
CA ARG A 170 11.07 -8.65 22.78
C ARG A 170 12.23 -7.81 23.30
N VAL A 171 11.87 -6.77 24.03
CA VAL A 171 12.78 -5.69 24.48
C VAL A 171 12.99 -5.74 25.99
N ARG A 172 14.15 -5.25 26.46
CA ARG A 172 14.44 -5.04 27.87
C ARG A 172 15.63 -4.08 28.03
N ALA A 173 15.37 -2.88 28.52
CA ALA A 173 16.35 -1.80 28.68
C ALA A 173 16.04 -0.96 29.94
N GLU A 174 17.04 -0.35 30.57
CA GLU A 174 16.83 0.61 31.67
C GLU A 174 16.41 1.99 31.12
N SER A 175 15.53 2.71 31.84
CA SER A 175 14.89 3.93 31.32
C SER A 175 15.84 5.14 31.27
N GLU A 176 16.14 5.61 30.06
CA GLU A 176 16.66 6.95 29.79
C GLU A 176 15.51 7.94 29.50
N ILE A 177 15.76 9.24 29.75
CA ILE A 177 14.86 10.33 29.36
C ILE A 177 15.40 10.92 28.05
N ILE A 178 14.65 10.76 26.98
CA ILE A 178 14.93 11.36 25.67
C ILE A 178 14.24 12.74 25.60
N ALA A 179 14.73 13.63 24.72
CA ALA A 179 14.06 14.90 24.46
C ALA A 179 12.86 14.70 23.51
N ASP A 180 11.74 15.28 23.91
CA ASP A 180 10.42 15.30 23.26
C ASP A 180 9.80 16.65 23.67
N ALA A 181 9.74 17.58 22.73
CA ALA A 181 9.48 18.99 23.00
C ALA A 181 8.00 19.38 23.01
N ASP A 182 7.13 18.63 22.31
CA ASP A 182 5.69 18.90 22.24
C ASP A 182 4.81 17.85 22.96
N GLY A 183 5.35 16.66 23.24
CA GLY A 183 4.71 15.59 23.99
C GLY A 183 3.92 14.58 23.14
N ASP A 184 4.17 14.50 21.83
CA ASP A 184 3.58 13.51 20.90
C ASP A 184 4.09 12.06 21.15
N GLY A 185 5.33 11.92 21.64
CA GLY A 185 5.97 10.62 21.94
C GLY A 185 7.06 10.19 20.94
N ILE A 186 7.29 10.93 19.86
CA ILE A 186 8.49 10.78 19.02
C ILE A 186 9.63 11.71 19.51
N PRO A 187 10.89 11.25 19.60
CA PRO A 187 12.02 12.10 20.00
C PRO A 187 12.36 13.27 19.05
N ASP A 188 12.82 14.40 19.61
CA ASP A 188 13.27 15.62 18.91
C ASP A 188 14.30 15.36 17.78
N GLU A 189 15.18 14.37 17.94
CA GLU A 189 16.21 14.02 16.94
C GLU A 189 15.69 13.17 15.77
N GLU A 190 14.44 12.73 15.86
CA GLU A 190 13.83 11.78 14.93
C GLU A 190 12.52 12.29 14.33
N ASP A 191 11.79 13.15 15.03
CA ASP A 191 10.60 13.81 14.53
C ASP A 191 10.93 14.76 13.35
N ASP A 192 10.04 14.76 12.36
CA ASP A 192 10.05 15.69 11.24
C ASP A 192 9.33 17.03 11.59
N TYR A 193 8.61 17.09 12.73
CA TYR A 193 7.73 18.18 13.19
C TYR A 193 7.79 18.52 14.71
N PRO A 194 8.96 18.59 15.40
CA PRO A 194 9.09 18.63 16.89
C PRO A 194 8.57 19.88 17.64
N ASP A 195 7.65 20.64 17.06
CA ASP A 195 6.91 21.78 17.65
C ASP A 195 5.37 21.68 17.38
N ASP A 196 4.85 20.56 16.82
CA ASP A 196 3.47 20.40 16.33
C ASP A 196 2.89 18.99 16.61
N PRO A 197 2.29 18.74 17.82
CA PRO A 197 1.92 17.41 18.33
C PRO A 197 0.68 16.79 17.65
N ALA A 198 0.37 17.24 16.44
CA ALA A 198 -0.55 16.60 15.50
C ALA A 198 0.19 15.84 14.39
N ARG A 199 1.52 16.02 14.25
CA ARG A 199 2.38 15.42 13.23
C ARG A 199 3.69 14.98 13.87
N ALA A 200 4.24 13.87 13.37
CA ALA A 200 5.44 13.24 13.92
C ALA A 200 6.34 12.59 12.86
N THR A 201 5.88 12.49 11.61
CA THR A 201 6.63 11.86 10.50
C THR A 201 6.13 12.32 9.14
N MET A 202 7.05 12.58 8.21
CA MET A 202 6.78 12.73 6.79
C MET A 202 7.15 11.46 6.03
N VAL A 203 6.22 10.92 5.21
CA VAL A 203 6.48 9.81 4.28
C VAL A 203 6.18 10.26 2.85
N ARG A 204 7.06 9.94 1.90
CA ARG A 204 6.87 10.28 0.48
C ARG A 204 6.61 9.02 -0.35
N VAL A 205 5.70 9.11 -1.33
CA VAL A 205 5.32 7.98 -2.21
C VAL A 205 5.17 8.45 -3.67
N PRO A 206 6.00 7.96 -4.62
CA PRO A 206 7.22 7.20 -4.37
C PRO A 206 8.22 8.04 -3.58
N ALA A 207 9.03 7.37 -2.76
CA ALA A 207 9.89 8.05 -1.79
C ALA A 207 11.01 8.90 -2.42
N GLU A 208 11.32 8.66 -3.70
CA GLU A 208 12.14 9.51 -4.56
C GLU A 208 11.43 9.70 -5.91
N GLY A 209 11.68 10.82 -6.58
CA GLY A 209 11.08 11.12 -7.89
C GLY A 209 9.55 11.24 -7.85
N TYR A 210 8.90 10.53 -8.77
CA TYR A 210 7.45 10.49 -9.03
C TYR A 210 7.09 9.20 -9.79
N TYR A 211 5.88 8.69 -9.67
CA TYR A 211 5.41 7.66 -10.60
C TYR A 211 5.01 8.31 -11.92
N ARG A 212 5.34 7.68 -13.05
CA ARG A 212 4.70 7.96 -14.34
C ARG A 212 3.46 7.07 -14.44
N VAL A 213 2.28 7.70 -14.44
CA VAL A 213 1.00 7.02 -14.65
C VAL A 213 0.53 7.32 -16.08
N ALA A 214 0.23 6.27 -16.82
CA ALA A 214 -0.11 6.31 -18.25
C ALA A 214 -1.44 5.62 -18.54
N TYR A 215 -2.16 6.09 -19.56
CA TYR A 215 -3.48 5.59 -19.95
C TYR A 215 -3.62 5.41 -21.46
N GLU A 216 -4.59 4.58 -21.88
CA GLU A 216 -5.14 4.45 -23.25
C GLU A 216 -6.58 5.01 -23.26
N ASP A 217 -6.97 5.84 -24.25
CA ASP A 217 -8.27 6.55 -24.23
C ASP A 217 -9.46 5.78 -24.82
N LEU A 218 -9.17 4.76 -25.64
CA LEU A 218 -10.16 4.17 -26.54
C LEU A 218 -11.10 3.12 -25.91
N TYR A 219 -11.03 2.91 -24.59
CA TYR A 219 -11.90 2.01 -23.82
C TYR A 219 -13.39 2.13 -24.24
N PRO A 220 -14.11 1.03 -24.51
CA PRO A 220 -13.73 -0.38 -24.37
C PRO A 220 -13.13 -1.00 -25.67
N ARG A 221 -12.31 -0.26 -26.41
CA ARG A 221 -11.53 -0.74 -27.56
C ARG A 221 -10.04 -0.61 -27.28
N ARG A 222 -9.24 -1.53 -27.84
CA ARG A 222 -7.83 -1.68 -27.48
C ARG A 222 -6.85 -0.59 -27.95
N GLY A 223 -7.27 0.29 -28.87
CA GLY A 223 -6.38 1.32 -29.41
C GLY A 223 -5.13 0.75 -30.08
N ASP A 224 -4.04 1.50 -29.96
CA ASP A 224 -2.70 1.21 -30.47
C ASP A 224 -1.83 0.53 -29.41
N ALA A 225 -2.18 0.63 -28.12
CA ALA A 225 -1.42 0.10 -26.99
C ALA A 225 0.00 0.67 -26.91
N ASP A 226 0.12 2.00 -26.95
CA ASP A 226 1.37 2.77 -26.84
C ASP A 226 1.51 3.51 -25.48
N PHE A 227 0.46 3.56 -24.67
CA PHE A 227 0.41 4.20 -23.35
C PHE A 227 0.90 5.67 -23.35
N ASN A 228 0.61 6.44 -24.39
CA ASN A 228 0.91 7.88 -24.42
C ASN A 228 -0.32 8.81 -24.61
N ASP A 229 -1.55 8.27 -24.68
CA ASP A 229 -2.79 9.04 -24.85
C ASP A 229 -3.00 10.09 -23.73
N TYR A 230 -2.62 9.76 -22.50
CA TYR A 230 -2.48 10.68 -21.38
C TYR A 230 -1.45 10.13 -20.39
N VAL A 231 -0.40 10.90 -20.10
CA VAL A 231 0.66 10.53 -19.13
C VAL A 231 0.82 11.63 -18.10
N VAL A 232 0.89 11.26 -16.82
CA VAL A 232 1.01 12.18 -15.68
C VAL A 232 2.11 11.72 -14.71
N GLN A 233 2.93 12.66 -14.25
CA GLN A 233 3.87 12.46 -13.12
C GLN A 233 3.11 12.66 -11.81
N VAL A 234 3.24 11.73 -10.87
CA VAL A 234 2.49 11.71 -9.61
C VAL A 234 3.42 11.48 -8.41
N TYR A 235 3.28 12.28 -7.36
CA TYR A 235 3.79 11.92 -6.04
C TYR A 235 2.88 12.42 -4.92
N HIS A 236 3.00 11.79 -3.76
CA HIS A 236 2.33 12.17 -2.53
C HIS A 236 3.35 12.32 -1.39
N GLU A 237 3.11 13.29 -0.53
CA GLU A 237 3.73 13.45 0.78
C GLU A 237 2.63 13.28 1.82
N GLN A 238 2.88 12.45 2.81
CA GLN A 238 1.94 12.04 3.85
C GLN A 238 2.51 12.46 5.20
N ASP A 239 1.86 13.40 5.86
CA ASP A 239 2.18 13.76 7.23
C ASP A 239 1.39 12.83 8.16
N LEU A 240 2.10 12.06 8.98
CA LEU A 240 1.55 11.13 9.94
C LEU A 240 1.73 11.68 11.37
N ASN A 241 0.80 11.41 12.28
CA ASN A 241 1.00 11.60 13.72
C ASN A 241 1.82 10.45 14.33
N ALA A 242 2.20 10.52 15.63
CA ALA A 242 2.88 9.42 16.33
C ALA A 242 2.27 8.03 16.15
N ASN A 243 0.95 7.95 15.91
CA ASN A 243 0.24 6.68 15.75
C ASN A 243 0.28 6.14 14.30
N GLY A 244 1.12 6.72 13.42
CA GLY A 244 1.26 6.31 12.02
C GLY A 244 0.05 6.61 11.14
N LYS A 245 -0.82 7.56 11.56
CA LYS A 245 -2.06 7.91 10.85
C LYS A 245 -1.95 9.26 10.14
N LEU A 246 -2.38 9.29 8.88
CA LEU A 246 -2.38 10.47 8.02
C LEU A 246 -3.24 11.60 8.60
N VAL A 247 -2.69 12.81 8.64
CA VAL A 247 -3.41 14.05 8.98
C VAL A 247 -3.40 15.08 7.85
N GLU A 248 -2.28 15.21 7.12
CA GLU A 248 -2.14 16.04 5.91
C GLU A 248 -1.57 15.19 4.78
N MET A 249 -2.04 15.39 3.55
CA MET A 249 -1.43 14.83 2.34
C MET A 249 -1.23 15.92 1.28
N ARG A 250 0.03 16.18 0.89
CA ARG A 250 0.37 17.05 -0.24
C ARG A 250 0.61 16.19 -1.46
N SER A 251 -0.18 16.35 -2.51
CA SER A 251 -0.08 15.57 -3.75
C SER A 251 0.24 16.46 -4.94
N PHE A 252 1.09 15.98 -5.84
CA PHE A 252 1.50 16.68 -7.06
C PHE A 252 1.16 15.85 -8.30
N TYR A 253 0.64 16.50 -9.33
CA TYR A 253 0.26 15.90 -10.62
C TYR A 253 0.75 16.79 -11.76
N SER A 254 1.61 16.31 -12.65
CA SER A 254 2.05 17.07 -13.84
C SER A 254 1.75 16.31 -15.12
N HIS A 255 0.97 16.90 -16.03
CA HIS A 255 0.58 16.27 -17.30
C HIS A 255 1.72 16.44 -18.32
N ILE A 256 2.27 15.32 -18.80
CA ILE A 256 3.58 15.29 -19.48
C ILE A 256 3.57 14.70 -20.88
N ALA A 257 2.56 13.91 -21.27
CA ALA A 257 2.40 13.46 -22.65
C ALA A 257 0.93 13.20 -23.01
N LYS A 258 0.60 13.37 -24.30
CA LYS A 258 -0.77 13.29 -24.81
C LYS A 258 -0.83 13.06 -26.34
N GLY A 259 -0.70 11.82 -26.80
CA GLY A 259 -0.86 11.46 -28.22
C GLY A 259 -2.30 11.47 -28.71
N ALA A 260 -3.25 11.31 -27.77
CA ALA A 260 -4.67 11.11 -28.04
C ALA A 260 -5.33 12.08 -29.02
N GLY A 261 -6.27 11.54 -29.80
CA GLY A 261 -7.25 12.34 -30.55
C GLY A 261 -8.41 12.84 -29.69
N TYR A 262 -8.67 12.23 -28.52
CA TYR A 262 -9.72 12.67 -27.60
C TYR A 262 -9.19 13.60 -26.51
N ASN A 263 -10.09 14.13 -25.69
CA ASN A 263 -9.77 15.03 -24.59
C ASN A 263 -10.10 14.44 -23.23
N HIS A 264 -9.20 14.70 -22.28
CA HIS A 264 -9.19 14.11 -20.95
C HIS A 264 -9.28 15.20 -19.87
N THR A 265 -9.79 14.82 -18.71
CA THR A 265 -9.53 15.48 -17.43
C THR A 265 -9.06 14.42 -16.43
N LEU A 266 -8.10 14.74 -15.58
CA LEU A 266 -7.60 13.86 -14.52
C LEU A 266 -8.46 14.02 -13.26
N HIS A 267 -8.74 12.91 -12.58
CA HIS A 267 -9.54 12.87 -11.35
C HIS A 267 -8.93 11.91 -10.33
N LEU A 268 -9.26 12.13 -9.06
CA LEU A 268 -8.91 11.29 -7.92
C LEU A 268 -10.16 10.99 -7.08
N VAL A 269 -10.32 9.74 -6.62
CA VAL A 269 -11.27 9.37 -5.57
C VAL A 269 -10.50 8.89 -4.34
N LEU A 270 -10.72 9.54 -3.19
CA LEU A 270 -10.32 9.00 -1.89
C LEU A 270 -11.39 8.00 -1.38
N PRO A 271 -11.05 6.99 -0.57
CA PRO A 271 -12.00 5.98 -0.10
C PRO A 271 -13.20 6.53 0.68
N ASP A 272 -14.29 5.75 0.76
CA ASP A 272 -15.49 6.10 1.53
C ASP A 272 -15.13 6.36 3.01
N GLY A 273 -15.53 7.52 3.54
CA GLY A 273 -15.20 7.97 4.90
C GLY A 273 -13.88 8.72 5.05
N VAL A 274 -13.05 8.83 3.99
CA VAL A 274 -11.89 9.73 3.95
C VAL A 274 -12.37 11.15 3.59
N ASP A 275 -13.05 11.77 4.56
CA ASP A 275 -13.61 13.12 4.46
C ASP A 275 -12.62 14.19 4.95
N GLY A 276 -12.66 15.41 4.38
CA GLY A 276 -11.76 16.49 4.78
C GLY A 276 -11.97 17.81 4.06
N THR A 277 -10.96 18.67 4.12
CA THR A 277 -10.86 19.89 3.30
C THR A 277 -9.57 19.85 2.50
N ALA A 278 -9.54 20.42 1.31
CA ALA A 278 -8.32 20.53 0.54
C ALA A 278 -8.19 21.89 -0.15
N THR A 279 -6.97 22.35 -0.39
CA THR A 279 -6.69 23.43 -1.33
C THR A 279 -6.07 22.81 -2.59
N LEU A 280 -6.63 23.12 -3.75
CA LEU A 280 -6.16 22.70 -5.07
C LEU A 280 -5.61 23.92 -5.83
N VAL A 281 -4.33 23.88 -6.21
CA VAL A 281 -3.61 24.93 -6.93
C VAL A 281 -3.20 24.43 -8.30
N HIS A 282 -3.56 25.13 -9.37
CA HIS A 282 -3.11 24.85 -10.74
C HIS A 282 -1.91 25.73 -11.11
N ARG A 283 -0.92 25.16 -11.81
CA ARG A 283 0.29 25.88 -12.26
C ARG A 283 0.53 25.76 -13.77
N GLY A 284 1.12 26.81 -14.33
CA GLY A 284 1.57 26.89 -15.71
C GLY A 284 2.76 25.99 -16.03
N GLU A 285 3.10 25.88 -17.31
CA GLU A 285 4.30 25.18 -17.80
C GLU A 285 5.63 25.78 -17.28
N ASP A 286 5.56 27.00 -16.72
CA ASP A 286 6.63 27.74 -16.06
C ASP A 286 6.59 27.67 -14.52
N GLY A 287 5.63 26.94 -13.94
CA GLY A 287 5.39 26.85 -12.50
C GLY A 287 4.67 28.06 -11.90
N ALA A 288 4.23 29.05 -12.69
CA ALA A 288 3.44 30.16 -12.18
C ALA A 288 2.03 29.69 -11.76
N GLU A 289 1.52 30.19 -10.64
CA GLU A 289 0.14 29.92 -10.21
C GLU A 289 -0.88 30.51 -11.21
N LEU A 290 -1.81 29.67 -11.68
CA LEU A 290 -2.89 30.05 -12.58
C LEU A 290 -4.16 30.39 -11.79
N ASP A 291 -4.53 29.49 -10.89
CA ASP A 291 -5.63 29.62 -9.95
C ASP A 291 -5.45 28.70 -8.74
N SER A 292 -6.22 28.97 -7.69
CA SER A 292 -6.26 28.22 -6.43
C SER A 292 -7.70 28.17 -5.93
N SER A 293 -8.09 27.05 -5.32
CA SER A 293 -9.46 26.80 -4.86
C SER A 293 -9.52 25.92 -3.60
N ASP A 294 -10.37 26.31 -2.65
CA ASP A 294 -10.66 25.50 -1.47
C ASP A 294 -11.86 24.57 -1.72
N LEU A 295 -11.70 23.31 -1.33
CA LEU A 295 -12.60 22.19 -1.59
C LEU A 295 -13.04 21.56 -0.27
N THR A 296 -14.31 21.15 -0.19
CA THR A 296 -14.75 20.15 0.79
C THR A 296 -14.65 18.78 0.14
N ILE A 297 -13.91 17.87 0.77
CA ILE A 297 -13.69 16.51 0.29
C ILE A 297 -14.63 15.57 1.04
N THR A 298 -15.29 14.69 0.29
CA THR A 298 -16.11 13.61 0.83
C THR A 298 -15.67 12.31 0.17
N GLY A 299 -15.43 11.28 0.98
CA GLY A 299 -15.02 9.97 0.52
C GLY A 299 -15.95 9.40 -0.57
N GLY A 300 -15.37 8.67 -1.52
CA GLY A 300 -16.09 8.09 -2.66
C GLY A 300 -16.48 9.08 -3.76
N GLN A 301 -16.24 10.38 -3.60
CA GLN A 301 -16.51 11.39 -4.64
C GLN A 301 -15.24 11.79 -5.41
N ALA A 302 -15.41 12.02 -6.72
CA ALA A 302 -14.30 12.36 -7.61
C ALA A 302 -13.91 13.84 -7.51
N ILE A 303 -12.65 14.09 -7.21
CA ILE A 303 -11.98 15.39 -7.25
C ILE A 303 -11.40 15.55 -8.66
N GLN A 304 -11.83 16.54 -9.44
CA GLN A 304 -11.15 16.86 -10.69
C GLN A 304 -9.84 17.59 -10.38
N LEU A 305 -8.72 16.97 -10.73
CA LEU A 305 -7.36 17.46 -10.46
C LEU A 305 -6.79 18.36 -11.55
N MET A 306 -7.20 18.16 -12.80
CA MET A 306 -6.64 18.88 -13.95
C MET A 306 -7.72 19.45 -14.87
N GLY A 307 -7.37 20.53 -15.55
CA GLY A 307 -8.10 21.06 -16.70
C GLY A 307 -8.14 20.10 -17.89
N ARG A 308 -8.64 20.58 -19.04
CA ARG A 308 -8.73 19.75 -20.25
C ARG A 308 -7.33 19.48 -20.80
N SER A 309 -7.10 18.26 -21.27
CA SER A 309 -5.84 17.82 -21.88
C SER A 309 -5.33 18.70 -23.03
N ASP A 310 -6.23 19.30 -23.83
CA ASP A 310 -5.89 20.23 -24.93
C ASP A 310 -5.55 21.66 -24.48
N THR A 311 -5.62 21.94 -23.17
CA THR A 311 -5.26 23.24 -22.57
C THR A 311 -4.10 23.16 -21.57
N THR A 312 -3.69 21.94 -21.21
CA THR A 312 -2.68 21.64 -20.18
C THR A 312 -1.30 21.26 -20.73
N LEU A 313 -1.14 21.17 -22.06
CA LEU A 313 0.12 20.84 -22.74
C LEU A 313 0.24 21.62 -24.06
N SER A 314 1.35 22.32 -24.26
CA SER A 314 1.70 23.00 -25.51
C SER A 314 2.33 22.10 -26.58
N SER A 315 2.77 20.90 -26.20
CA SER A 315 3.34 19.84 -27.05
C SER A 315 2.71 18.50 -26.69
N SER A 316 2.50 17.60 -27.65
CA SER A 316 2.03 16.24 -27.32
C SER A 316 3.10 15.43 -26.56
N ASN A 317 4.38 15.70 -26.82
CA ASN A 317 5.53 14.91 -26.35
C ASN A 317 5.44 13.42 -26.72
N THR A 318 4.84 13.09 -27.87
CA THR A 318 4.64 11.70 -28.35
C THR A 318 5.21 11.46 -29.74
N ALA A 319 5.47 12.51 -30.53
CA ALA A 319 5.89 12.35 -31.91
C ALA A 319 7.41 12.35 -32.05
N ARG A 320 7.92 11.46 -32.91
CA ARG A 320 9.33 11.38 -33.30
C ARG A 320 9.86 12.76 -33.74
N ASN A 321 11.02 13.16 -33.22
CA ASN A 321 11.68 14.48 -33.42
C ASN A 321 11.03 15.68 -32.70
N GLN A 322 10.06 15.49 -31.80
CA GLN A 322 9.77 16.49 -30.76
C GLN A 322 10.89 16.46 -29.69
N SER A 323 11.04 17.58 -28.98
CA SER A 323 11.73 17.64 -27.68
C SER A 323 10.68 17.67 -26.59
N PHE A 324 11.00 17.17 -25.39
CA PHE A 324 10.12 17.32 -24.22
C PHE A 324 9.84 18.81 -23.93
N SER A 325 8.57 19.11 -23.62
CA SER A 325 8.15 20.39 -23.04
C SER A 325 7.29 20.10 -21.80
N PRO A 326 7.49 20.80 -20.67
CA PRO A 326 6.64 20.63 -19.50
C PRO A 326 5.20 21.04 -19.82
N GLY A 327 4.24 20.34 -19.22
CA GLY A 327 2.84 20.75 -19.17
C GLY A 327 2.50 21.48 -17.88
N GLN A 328 1.21 21.76 -17.72
CA GLN A 328 0.64 22.27 -16.49
C GLN A 328 0.64 21.21 -15.38
N SER A 329 0.67 21.66 -14.13
CA SER A 329 0.56 20.80 -12.95
C SER A 329 -0.57 21.23 -12.01
N ALA A 330 -0.93 20.34 -11.11
CA ALA A 330 -1.82 20.58 -10.00
C ALA A 330 -1.20 20.10 -8.69
N GLU A 331 -1.37 20.91 -7.64
CA GLU A 331 -0.96 20.61 -6.27
C GLU A 331 -2.21 20.57 -5.38
N LEU A 332 -2.43 19.44 -4.72
CA LEU A 332 -3.55 19.20 -3.81
C LEU A 332 -3.02 19.00 -2.39
N THR A 333 -3.25 19.97 -1.50
CA THR A 333 -3.02 19.81 -0.06
C THR A 333 -4.33 19.42 0.59
N PHE A 334 -4.47 18.14 0.99
CA PHE A 334 -5.63 17.58 1.68
C PHE A 334 -5.37 17.51 3.20
N LEU A 335 -6.32 17.99 3.99
CA LEU A 335 -6.37 17.91 5.44
C LEU A 335 -7.53 17.00 5.84
N ALA A 336 -7.24 15.91 6.54
CA ALA A 336 -8.23 14.91 6.92
C ALA A 336 -9.10 15.41 8.11
N SER A 337 -10.40 15.08 8.10
CA SER A 337 -11.31 15.46 9.20
C SER A 337 -11.01 14.71 10.50
N ASN A 338 -10.40 13.53 10.39
CA ASN A 338 -9.94 12.66 11.47
C ASN A 338 -8.68 11.92 10.96
N PRO A 339 -7.72 11.53 11.83
CA PRO A 339 -6.52 10.82 11.37
C PRO A 339 -6.85 9.45 10.72
N VAL A 340 -6.36 9.23 9.50
CA VAL A 340 -6.68 8.06 8.67
C VAL A 340 -5.55 7.03 8.73
N ALA A 341 -5.85 5.75 8.96
CA ALA A 341 -4.83 4.69 8.86
C ALA A 341 -4.49 4.45 7.38
N LEU A 342 -3.20 4.31 7.05
CA LEU A 342 -2.75 4.19 5.65
C LEU A 342 -3.35 2.98 4.91
N GLN A 343 -3.65 1.89 5.62
CA GLN A 343 -4.40 0.75 5.10
C GLN A 343 -5.82 1.10 4.61
N ASP A 344 -6.49 2.06 5.25
CA ASP A 344 -7.86 2.49 4.94
C ASP A 344 -7.87 3.55 3.82
N LEU A 345 -6.74 4.25 3.63
CA LEU A 345 -6.48 5.16 2.50
C LEU A 345 -6.20 4.41 1.18
N GLY A 346 -5.62 3.21 1.29
CA GLY A 346 -5.25 2.36 0.15
C GLY A 346 -3.87 2.68 -0.45
N LYS A 347 -3.50 1.94 -1.50
CA LYS A 347 -2.21 2.07 -2.19
C LYS A 347 -2.14 3.36 -3.00
N ALA A 348 -0.99 4.04 -3.02
CA ALA A 348 -0.74 5.10 -4.01
C ALA A 348 -0.63 4.49 -5.43
N PRO A 349 -1.28 5.08 -6.46
CA PRO A 349 -1.71 6.48 -6.58
C PRO A 349 -3.17 6.72 -6.15
N TYR A 350 -3.74 5.78 -5.38
CA TYR A 350 -5.14 5.65 -5.04
C TYR A 350 -6.00 5.48 -6.29
N ASP A 351 -7.30 5.80 -6.23
CA ASP A 351 -8.17 5.74 -7.40
C ASP A 351 -8.00 6.99 -8.27
N LEU A 352 -6.83 7.11 -8.88
CA LEU A 352 -6.50 8.07 -9.92
C LEU A 352 -7.03 7.56 -11.27
N PHE A 353 -7.70 8.43 -12.02
CA PHE A 353 -8.33 8.04 -13.29
C PHE A 353 -8.46 9.20 -14.27
N ILE A 354 -8.59 8.90 -15.57
CA ILE A 354 -8.95 9.90 -16.59
C ILE A 354 -10.41 9.79 -17.00
N LYS A 355 -11.02 10.94 -17.35
CA LYS A 355 -12.35 11.02 -17.94
C LYS A 355 -12.28 11.46 -19.40
N VAL A 356 -12.69 10.58 -20.30
CA VAL A 356 -12.71 10.80 -21.76
C VAL A 356 -13.92 11.62 -22.16
N LEU A 357 -13.72 12.92 -22.34
CA LEU A 357 -14.77 13.90 -22.63
C LEU A 357 -15.48 13.64 -23.98
N ASN A 358 -14.83 12.90 -24.89
CA ASN A 358 -15.37 12.56 -26.20
C ASN A 358 -16.39 11.40 -26.17
N THR A 359 -16.26 10.48 -25.20
CA THR A 359 -17.12 9.29 -25.05
C THR A 359 -18.01 9.35 -23.80
N GLY A 360 -17.60 10.14 -22.79
CA GLY A 360 -18.18 10.15 -21.46
C GLY A 360 -17.68 9.02 -20.55
N HIS A 361 -16.71 8.22 -20.99
CA HIS A 361 -16.15 7.12 -20.19
C HIS A 361 -15.10 7.60 -19.19
N GLU A 362 -14.92 6.81 -18.14
CA GLU A 362 -13.95 7.00 -17.06
C GLU A 362 -13.06 5.76 -17.05
N ILE A 363 -11.74 5.94 -16.96
CA ILE A 363 -10.72 4.91 -17.15
C ILE A 363 -9.80 4.91 -15.93
N HIS A 364 -9.96 3.88 -15.11
CA HIS A 364 -9.27 3.68 -13.83
C HIS A 364 -8.28 2.52 -13.95
N PHE A 365 -7.47 2.32 -12.91
CA PHE A 365 -6.74 1.07 -12.71
C PHE A 365 -7.69 -0.14 -12.55
N ALA A 366 -7.15 -1.31 -12.86
CA ALA A 366 -7.81 -2.59 -12.64
C ALA A 366 -7.90 -2.94 -11.14
N GLY A 367 -8.69 -3.95 -10.79
CA GLY A 367 -8.80 -4.50 -9.43
C GLY A 367 -9.88 -3.87 -8.55
N LYS A 368 -10.43 -2.70 -8.95
CA LYS A 368 -11.49 -1.99 -8.21
C LYS A 368 -12.87 -2.08 -8.85
N TYR A 369 -12.95 -2.09 -10.19
CA TYR A 369 -14.21 -1.90 -10.91
C TYR A 369 -14.56 -3.09 -11.77
N TYR A 370 -15.54 -3.88 -11.34
CA TYR A 370 -15.92 -5.12 -12.01
C TYR A 370 -17.17 -4.97 -12.90
N LYS A 371 -17.32 -5.94 -13.82
CA LYS A 371 -18.50 -6.23 -14.65
C LYS A 371 -19.41 -7.22 -13.89
N GLU A 372 -20.69 -7.35 -14.24
CA GLU A 372 -21.65 -8.25 -13.54
C GLU A 372 -21.23 -9.74 -13.53
N ASN A 373 -20.38 -10.16 -14.46
CA ASN A 373 -19.82 -11.51 -14.54
C ASN A 373 -18.55 -11.73 -13.70
N GLY A 374 -18.12 -10.73 -12.92
CA GLY A 374 -16.91 -10.77 -12.10
C GLY A 374 -15.60 -10.51 -12.84
N ALA A 375 -15.62 -10.26 -14.16
CA ALA A 375 -14.44 -9.79 -14.88
C ALA A 375 -14.17 -8.31 -14.56
N ASP A 376 -12.91 -7.91 -14.46
CA ASP A 376 -12.55 -6.49 -14.29
C ASP A 376 -13.00 -5.65 -15.51
N ARG A 377 -13.31 -4.38 -15.31
CA ARG A 377 -13.82 -3.47 -16.33
C ARG A 377 -12.73 -2.90 -17.23
N TYR A 378 -11.57 -2.58 -16.66
CA TYR A 378 -10.44 -1.90 -17.30
C TYR A 378 -9.36 -2.87 -17.82
N ILE A 379 -9.63 -4.17 -17.71
CA ILE A 379 -8.96 -5.25 -18.43
C ILE A 379 -9.79 -5.71 -19.65
N ASP A 380 -9.12 -5.97 -20.78
CA ASP A 380 -9.68 -6.49 -22.03
C ASP A 380 -9.80 -8.03 -22.07
N ASP A 381 -10.45 -8.59 -23.10
CA ASP A 381 -10.68 -10.03 -23.21
C ASP A 381 -9.40 -10.87 -23.47
N ALA A 382 -8.27 -10.23 -23.78
CA ALA A 382 -6.95 -10.85 -23.84
C ALA A 382 -6.17 -10.72 -22.51
N GLY A 383 -6.54 -9.75 -21.66
CA GLY A 383 -5.92 -9.43 -20.37
C GLY A 383 -5.26 -8.04 -20.30
N PHE A 384 -5.30 -7.25 -21.37
CA PHE A 384 -4.56 -5.99 -21.48
C PHE A 384 -5.27 -4.83 -20.73
N PRO A 385 -4.54 -3.96 -20.00
CA PRO A 385 -5.14 -2.88 -19.20
C PRO A 385 -5.24 -1.55 -19.96
N TRP A 386 -6.02 -0.59 -19.44
CA TRP A 386 -6.08 0.80 -19.95
C TRP A 386 -5.40 1.83 -19.05
N ALA A 387 -4.76 1.39 -17.97
CA ALA A 387 -3.96 2.22 -17.08
C ALA A 387 -2.71 1.42 -16.64
N LEU A 388 -1.59 2.13 -16.48
CA LEU A 388 -0.28 1.57 -16.14
C LEU A 388 0.45 2.55 -15.21
N MET A 389 1.15 2.05 -14.19
CA MET A 389 2.00 2.87 -13.32
C MET A 389 3.42 2.31 -13.26
N VAL A 390 4.40 3.18 -13.48
CA VAL A 390 5.82 2.86 -13.70
C VAL A 390 6.73 3.93 -13.06
N PRO A 391 8.04 3.66 -12.85
CA PRO A 391 8.97 4.60 -12.20
C PRO A 391 9.24 5.91 -12.95
N ASP A 392 9.94 6.84 -12.28
CA ASP A 392 10.16 8.22 -12.73
C ASP A 392 11.01 8.35 -14.01
N TYR A 393 11.78 7.32 -14.37
CA TYR A 393 12.60 7.26 -15.59
C TYR A 393 11.95 6.55 -16.79
N TRP A 394 10.77 5.93 -16.64
CA TRP A 394 10.16 5.16 -17.73
C TRP A 394 9.80 6.02 -18.95
N GLN A 395 10.33 5.65 -20.13
CA GLN A 395 10.11 6.38 -21.38
C GLN A 395 8.91 5.80 -22.11
N TRP A 396 7.82 6.56 -22.24
CA TRP A 396 6.63 6.10 -22.97
C TRP A 396 6.94 5.89 -24.46
N PRO A 397 6.39 4.85 -25.11
CA PRO A 397 6.45 4.69 -26.55
C PRO A 397 6.02 5.95 -27.34
N TYR A 398 6.62 6.15 -28.52
CA TYR A 398 6.16 7.17 -29.47
C TYR A 398 4.77 6.82 -30.00
N GLU A 399 4.06 7.84 -30.52
CA GLU A 399 2.73 7.69 -31.09
C GLU A 399 2.63 6.55 -32.12
N ARG A 400 1.80 5.55 -31.82
CA ARG A 400 1.53 4.30 -32.56
C ARG A 400 2.66 3.27 -32.58
N GLU A 401 3.76 3.50 -31.88
CA GLU A 401 4.75 2.45 -31.62
C GLU A 401 4.28 1.67 -30.38
N ASN A 402 4.05 0.37 -30.51
CA ASN A 402 3.39 -0.38 -29.45
C ASN A 402 4.34 -0.62 -28.24
N ILE A 403 3.79 -0.72 -27.03
CA ILE A 403 4.57 -1.01 -25.81
C ILE A 403 5.40 -2.31 -25.91
N HIS A 404 4.92 -3.32 -26.64
CA HIS A 404 5.66 -4.57 -26.89
C HIS A 404 6.92 -4.36 -27.77
N ASP A 405 6.95 -3.33 -28.63
CA ASP A 405 8.12 -2.96 -29.45
C ASP A 405 9.11 -2.09 -28.66
N GLY A 406 8.60 -1.17 -27.82
CA GLY A 406 9.41 -0.33 -26.93
C GLY A 406 9.99 -1.09 -25.73
N TYR A 407 9.29 -2.11 -25.24
CA TYR A 407 9.65 -2.91 -24.07
C TYR A 407 9.34 -4.40 -24.30
N PRO A 408 10.25 -5.16 -24.96
CA PRO A 408 10.02 -6.56 -25.29
C PRO A 408 9.77 -7.50 -24.09
N GLU A 409 10.23 -7.12 -22.88
CA GLU A 409 10.02 -7.87 -21.64
C GLU A 409 8.66 -7.58 -20.97
N PHE A 410 7.87 -6.62 -21.49
CA PHE A 410 6.55 -6.28 -20.96
C PHE A 410 5.60 -7.49 -20.97
N ASP A 411 5.62 -8.32 -22.04
CA ASP A 411 4.77 -9.53 -22.12
C ASP A 411 5.12 -10.57 -21.04
N ASP A 412 6.40 -10.77 -20.72
CA ASP A 412 6.83 -11.70 -19.66
C ASP A 412 6.43 -11.19 -18.26
N TRP A 413 6.27 -9.88 -18.07
CA TRP A 413 5.73 -9.28 -16.85
C TRP A 413 4.20 -9.38 -16.79
N TYR A 414 3.52 -8.92 -17.84
CA TYR A 414 2.07 -8.88 -17.94
C TYR A 414 1.45 -10.28 -17.91
N LEU A 415 1.89 -11.20 -18.78
CA LEU A 415 1.32 -12.55 -18.89
C LEU A 415 1.63 -13.44 -17.66
N SER A 416 2.59 -13.03 -16.83
CA SER A 416 2.89 -13.68 -15.54
C SER A 416 2.16 -13.06 -14.35
N ALA A 417 1.35 -12.02 -14.56
CA ALA A 417 0.75 -11.20 -13.49
C ALA A 417 1.80 -10.62 -12.52
N GLY A 418 2.89 -10.07 -13.07
CA GLY A 418 3.94 -9.39 -12.31
C GLY A 418 4.92 -10.29 -11.55
N GLN A 419 4.95 -11.59 -11.87
CA GLN A 419 5.83 -12.58 -11.22
C GLN A 419 7.21 -12.71 -11.88
N THR A 420 7.31 -12.46 -13.19
CA THR A 420 8.58 -12.38 -13.94
C THR A 420 8.80 -10.98 -14.52
N ALA A 421 10.01 -10.71 -15.01
CA ALA A 421 10.41 -9.42 -15.63
C ALA A 421 9.99 -8.18 -14.81
N GLN A 422 10.15 -8.21 -13.48
CA GLN A 422 9.62 -7.18 -12.57
C GLN A 422 10.14 -5.77 -12.86
N ASN A 423 11.34 -5.66 -13.46
CA ASN A 423 12.00 -4.43 -13.86
C ASN A 423 12.02 -4.21 -15.39
N TRP A 424 11.04 -4.75 -16.13
CA TRP A 424 10.93 -4.64 -17.60
C TRP A 424 11.08 -3.20 -18.12
N TYR A 425 10.71 -2.21 -17.31
CA TYR A 425 10.79 -0.78 -17.59
C TYR A 425 12.22 -0.23 -17.69
N ASP A 426 13.24 -0.98 -17.28
CA ASP A 426 14.66 -0.64 -17.50
C ASP A 426 15.08 -0.88 -18.96
N SER A 427 14.47 -1.87 -19.61
CA SER A 427 14.90 -2.46 -20.88
C SER A 427 14.41 -1.71 -22.13
N ALA A 428 14.40 -0.38 -22.08
CA ALA A 428 13.81 0.48 -23.11
C ALA A 428 14.54 0.41 -24.46
N VAL A 429 13.80 0.13 -25.55
CA VAL A 429 14.33 0.14 -26.92
C VAL A 429 14.22 1.56 -27.49
N SER A 430 15.34 2.30 -27.45
CA SER A 430 15.42 3.74 -27.79
C SER A 430 14.84 4.16 -29.14
N ASP A 431 14.75 3.24 -30.09
CA ASP A 431 14.19 3.51 -31.42
C ASP A 431 12.65 3.60 -31.41
N TYR A 432 11.98 3.24 -30.31
CA TYR A 432 10.51 3.25 -30.17
C TYR A 432 9.97 4.14 -29.04
N VAL A 433 10.81 4.63 -28.12
CA VAL A 433 10.39 5.39 -26.93
C VAL A 433 10.76 6.87 -26.96
N PHE A 434 9.97 7.69 -26.28
CA PHE A 434 10.15 9.14 -26.21
C PHE A 434 11.19 9.53 -25.12
N PRO A 435 12.26 10.27 -25.47
CA PRO A 435 13.33 10.64 -24.54
C PRO A 435 12.92 11.81 -23.62
N ALA A 436 12.04 11.52 -22.67
CA ALA A 436 11.73 12.41 -21.54
C ALA A 436 12.64 12.09 -20.34
N ASN A 437 13.77 12.80 -20.29
CA ASN A 437 14.66 12.90 -19.13
C ASN A 437 14.06 13.83 -18.07
#